data_AF-A0A6V7W8D3-F1
#
_entry.id   AF-A0A6V7W8D3-F1
#
_cell.length_a   1.000
_cell.length_b   1.000
_cell.length_c   1.000
_cell.angle_alpha   90.00
_cell.angle_beta   90.00
_cell.angle_gamma   90.00
#
_symmetry.space_group_name_H-M   'P 1'
#
loop_
_entity.id
_entity.type
_entity.pdbx_description
1 polymer ?
#
loop_
_entity_poly.entity_id
_entity_poly.type
_entity_poly.pdbx_seq_one_letter_code
_entity_poly.pdbx_strand_id
1 'polypeptide(L)' 'MDAKPWRVDGQIAGFKTKYTNGLTFITIRGAGHMVPEWRAPQIFYAIQNFLNYGEV' A
#
# COMPACT_ATOMS: atom_id res chain seq x y z
N MET A 1 16.43 -0.18 -6.49
CA MET A 1 15.44 -0.24 -5.39
C MET A 1 14.52 0.93 -5.65
N ASP A 2 13.42 0.68 -6.34
CA ASP A 2 12.67 1.75 -7.00
C ASP A 2 11.22 1.70 -6.53
N ALA A 3 10.70 2.87 -6.19
CA ALA A 3 9.32 3.03 -5.77
C ALA A 3 8.39 2.80 -6.98
N LYS A 4 7.56 1.75 -6.91
CA LYS A 4 6.59 1.42 -7.97
C LYS A 4 5.18 1.80 -7.55
N PRO A 5 4.36 2.38 -8.44
CA PRO A 5 2.97 2.67 -8.08
C PRO A 5 2.19 1.37 -7.84
N TRP A 6 1.33 1.35 -6.83
CA TRP A 6 0.32 0.31 -6.65
C TRP A 6 -1.07 0.93 -6.78
N ARG A 7 -2.06 0.10 -7.16
CA ARG A 7 -3.36 0.58 -7.62
C ARG A 7 -4.50 -0.15 -6.93
N VAL A 8 -5.58 0.59 -6.72
CA VAL A 8 -6.90 0.09 -6.30
C VAL A 8 -7.89 0.69 -7.28
N ASP A 9 -8.75 -0.16 -7.87
CA ASP A 9 -9.76 0.22 -8.86
C ASP A 9 -9.20 1.05 -10.03
N GLY A 10 -8.02 0.66 -10.52
CA GLY A 10 -7.35 1.33 -11.63
C GLY A 10 -6.69 2.67 -11.28
N GLN A 11 -6.86 3.20 -10.06
CA GLN A 11 -6.24 4.46 -9.62
C GLN A 11 -4.98 4.22 -8.77
N ILE A 12 -4.02 5.15 -8.83
CA ILE A 12 -2.80 5.06 -8.00
C ILE A 12 -3.18 5.30 -6.54
N ALA A 13 -3.08 4.25 -5.73
CA ALA A 13 -3.32 4.28 -4.29
C ALA A 13 -2.07 4.70 -3.52
N GLY A 14 -0.89 4.58 -4.12
CA GLY A 14 0.38 5.08 -3.59
C GLY A 14 1.58 4.40 -4.25
N PHE A 15 2.71 4.35 -3.54
CA PHE A 15 3.94 3.71 -4.02
C PHE A 15 4.39 2.61 -3.08
N LYS A 16 5.05 1.59 -3.62
CA LYS A 16 5.63 0.48 -2.88
C LYS A 16 7.10 0.30 -3.24
N THR A 17 7.92 0.03 -2.24
CA THR A 17 9.34 -0.30 -2.36
C THR A 17 9.58 -1.63 -1.68
N LYS A 18 10.11 -2.60 -2.43
CA LYS A 18 10.52 -3.91 -1.91
C LYS A 18 11.99 -3.89 -1.55
N TYR A 19 12.31 -4.38 -0.36
CA TYR A 19 13.68 -4.58 0.11
C TYR A 19 14.04 -6.07 0.07
N THR A 20 15.34 -6.35 -0.01
CA THR A 20 15.87 -7.71 -0.16
C THR A 20 15.68 -8.60 1.07
N ASN A 21 15.37 -8.02 2.23
CA ASN A 21 15.12 -8.73 3.50
C ASN A 21 13.63 -9.06 3.74
N GLY A 22 12.80 -9.03 2.70
CA GLY A 22 11.37 -9.33 2.82
C GLY A 22 10.51 -8.18 3.38
N LEU A 23 11.11 -7.01 3.63
CA LEU A 23 10.36 -5.81 4.00
C LEU A 23 9.76 -5.15 2.74
N THR A 24 8.47 -4.81 2.81
CA THR A 24 7.82 -3.94 1.83
C THR A 24 7.37 -2.65 2.50
N PHE A 25 7.86 -1.52 2.01
CA PHE A 25 7.40 -0.19 2.44
C PHE A 25 6.36 0.33 1.46
N ILE A 26 5.24 0.82 1.98
CA ILE A 26 4.17 1.42 1.16
C ILE A 26 3.84 2.84 1.62
N THR A 27 3.44 3.68 0.66
CA THR A 27 2.74 4.94 0.92
C THR A 27 1.29 4.81 0.48
N ILE A 28 0.40 5.57 1.12
CA ILE A 28 -1.00 5.71 0.73
C ILE A 28 -1.26 7.17 0.40
N ARG A 29 -1.57 7.43 -0.86
CA ARG A 29 -1.73 8.78 -1.39
C ARG A 29 -2.94 9.47 -0.75
N GLY A 30 -2.70 10.64 -0.18
CA GLY A 30 -3.75 11.48 0.40
C GLY A 30 -4.35 10.93 1.69
N ALA A 31 -3.60 10.10 2.42
CA ALA A 31 -3.91 9.73 3.81
C ALA A 31 -3.08 10.57 4.79
N GLY A 32 -3.67 10.90 5.94
CA GLY A 32 -2.96 11.47 7.09
C GLY A 32 -2.43 10.38 8.04
N HIS A 33 -2.22 10.74 9.31
CA HIS A 33 -1.69 9.83 10.33
C HIS A 33 -2.63 8.63 10.58
N MET A 34 -3.94 8.89 10.71
CA MET A 34 -4.96 7.84 10.80
C MET A 34 -5.44 7.42 9.41
N VAL A 35 -4.65 6.63 8.70
CA VAL A 35 -4.96 6.19 7.33
C VAL A 35 -6.40 5.66 7.14
N PRO A 36 -6.95 4.80 8.03
CA PRO A 36 -8.31 4.29 7.87
C PRO A 36 -9.40 5.36 7.88
N GLU A 37 -9.17 6.51 8.51
CA GLU A 37 -10.13 7.62 8.52
C GLU A 37 -10.23 8.31 7.15
N TRP A 38 -9.11 8.42 6.43
CA TRP A 38 -9.03 9.21 5.19
C TRP A 38 -9.09 8.36 3.91
N ARG A 39 -8.58 7.13 3.98
CA ARG A 39 -8.37 6.23 2.83
C ARG A 39 -8.73 4.77 3.16
N ALA A 40 -9.89 4.57 3.78
CA ALA A 40 -10.39 3.25 4.18
C ALA A 40 -10.29 2.17 3.07
N PRO A 41 -10.71 2.42 1.81
CA PRO A 41 -10.65 1.39 0.77
C PRO A 41 -9.23 0.95 0.44
N GLN A 42 -8.30 1.89 0.36
CA GLN A 42 -6.90 1.62 0.01
C GLN A 42 -6.18 0.86 1.12
N ILE A 43 -6.39 1.24 2.39
CA ILE A 43 -5.76 0.53 3.50
C ILE A 43 -6.35 -0.86 3.70
N PHE A 44 -7.66 -1.03 3.50
CA PHE A 44 -8.30 -2.35 3.58
C PHE A 44 -7.74 -3.30 2.52
N TYR A 45 -7.63 -2.84 1.27
CA TYR A 45 -7.00 -3.60 0.19
C TYR A 45 -5.55 -3.98 0.54
N ALA A 46 -4.75 -3.04 1.04
CA ALA A 46 -3.36 -3.27 1.42
C ALA A 46 -3.23 -4.34 2.53
N ILE A 47 -4.05 -4.24 3.59
CA ILE A 47 -4.04 -5.22 4.68
C ILE A 47 -4.46 -6.61 4.19
N GLN A 48 -5.51 -6.70 3.38
CA GLN A 48 -5.94 -8.00 2.84
C GLN A 48 -4.87 -8.66 1.96
N ASN A 49 -4.23 -7.90 1.07
CA ASN A 49 -3.15 -8.43 0.24
C ASN A 49 -1.95 -8.86 1.08
N PHE A 50 -1.59 -8.09 2.10
CA PHE A 50 -0.54 -8.47 3.03
C PHE A 50 -0.85 -9.79 3.74
N LEU A 51 -2.07 -9.97 4.26
CA LEU A 51 -2.45 -11.20 4.96
C LEU A 51 -2.53 -12.42 4.03
N ASN A 52 -2.94 -12.25 2.78
CA ASN A 52 -3.11 -13.34 1.83
C ASN A 52 -1.82 -13.73 1.10
N TYR A 53 -0.94 -12.75 0.82
CA TYR A 53 0.20 -12.92 -0.09
C TYR A 53 1.54 -12.45 0.49
N GLY A 54 1.53 -11.79 1.66
CA GLY A 54 2.74 -11.21 2.26
C GLY A 54 3.22 -9.92 1.57
N GLU A 55 2.40 -9.33 0.70
CA GLU A 55 2.75 -8.11 -0.04
C GLU A 55 1.51 -7.30 -0.45
N VAL A 56 1.75 -6.07 -0.92
CA VAL A 56 0.78 -5.14 -1.54
C VAL A 56 1.26 -4.85 -2.95
#